data_AF-A0A645G1L3-F1
#
_entry.id   AF-A0A645G1L3-F1
#
_cell.length_a   1.000
_cell.length_b   1.000
_cell.length_c   1.000
_cell.angle_alpha   90.00
_cell.angle_beta   90.00
_cell.angle_gamma   90.00
#
_symmetry.space_group_name_H-M   'P 1'
#
loop_
_entity.id
_entity.type
_entity.pdbx_description
1 polymer ?
#
loop_
_entity_poly.entity_id
_entity_poly.type
_entity_poly.pdbx_seq_one_letter_code
_entity_poly.pdbx_strand_id
1 'polypeptide(L)'
;MVTNNISYYERACALGSYERLSALPADSAYRQYSLTGFGYKHRVHPLAIAIADAQLDNLAEVNALRNKNAAYLEKLISDLSYITVQKVPQGAERLYAYHYVRYNPEELEGLNLNTVLSAAAAEGVSCGSCGYGHLHTAPLYTGDGIWGGRNPIYPEGCTYKKGQPLPVTEKLADRAFMLAPRFEKECKEHLEQYSEAYHKILANVDDLVKYEEDNNLREVKIKNAGRSVNMYK
;
A
#
# COMPACT_ATOMS: atom_id res chain seq x y z
N MET A 1 -18.46 -6.24 -3.29
CA MET A 1 -18.20 -7.62 -2.82
C MET A 1 -18.22 -8.54 -4.03
N VAL A 2 -17.27 -9.45 -4.14
CA VAL A 2 -17.27 -10.54 -5.13
C VAL A 2 -17.40 -11.84 -4.37
N THR A 3 -18.37 -12.68 -4.69
CA THR A 3 -18.60 -13.95 -4.00
C THR A 3 -19.34 -14.91 -4.92
N ASN A 4 -19.10 -16.21 -4.75
CA ASN A 4 -19.88 -17.30 -5.31
C ASN A 4 -20.91 -17.86 -4.31
N ASN A 5 -21.00 -17.32 -3.09
CA ASN A 5 -21.96 -17.76 -2.07
C ASN A 5 -23.22 -16.89 -2.12
N ILE A 6 -24.34 -17.51 -2.50
CA ILE A 6 -25.61 -16.81 -2.64
C ILE A 6 -26.09 -16.17 -1.32
N SER A 7 -25.90 -16.85 -0.18
CA SER A 7 -26.32 -16.31 1.12
C SER A 7 -25.57 -15.02 1.48
N TYR A 8 -24.30 -14.90 1.07
CA TYR A 8 -23.51 -13.68 1.28
C TYR A 8 -23.97 -12.58 0.32
N TYR A 9 -24.23 -12.93 -0.94
CA TYR A 9 -24.80 -12.01 -1.93
C TYR A 9 -26.11 -11.38 -1.45
N GLU A 10 -27.06 -12.20 -0.99
CA GLU A 10 -28.36 -11.72 -0.53
C GLU A 10 -28.24 -10.81 0.69
N ARG A 11 -27.39 -11.18 1.66
CA ARG A 11 -27.08 -10.33 2.84
C ARG A 11 -26.48 -8.99 2.45
N ALA A 12 -25.54 -8.97 1.50
CA ALA A 12 -24.93 -7.73 1.04
C ALA A 12 -25.93 -6.85 0.29
N CYS A 13 -26.84 -7.45 -0.50
CA CYS A 13 -27.93 -6.72 -1.13
C CYS A 13 -28.86 -6.09 -0.08
N ALA A 14 -29.19 -6.84 0.98
CA ALA A 14 -30.00 -6.33 2.08
C ALA A 14 -29.34 -5.14 2.79
N LEU A 15 -28.02 -5.19 2.96
CA LEU A 15 -27.27 -4.13 3.60
C LEU A 15 -27.33 -2.82 2.80
N GLY A 16 -27.09 -2.85 1.48
CA GLY A 16 -26.80 -1.63 0.72
C GLY A 16 -27.30 -1.53 -0.71
N SER A 17 -28.03 -2.51 -1.23
CA SER A 17 -28.51 -2.55 -2.62
C SER A 17 -29.97 -3.01 -2.69
N TYR A 18 -30.84 -2.34 -1.93
CA TYR A 18 -32.24 -2.72 -1.72
C TYR A 18 -33.04 -2.86 -3.03
N GLU A 19 -32.65 -2.13 -4.10
CA GLU A 19 -33.29 -2.26 -5.42
C GLU A 19 -33.19 -3.66 -6.04
N ARG A 20 -32.27 -4.49 -5.57
CA ARG A 20 -32.07 -5.88 -6.04
C ARG A 20 -32.88 -6.90 -5.24
N LEU A 21 -33.43 -6.50 -4.09
CA LEU A 21 -34.08 -7.42 -3.16
C LEU A 21 -35.39 -7.99 -3.69
N SER A 22 -36.17 -7.20 -4.45
CA SER A 22 -37.43 -7.66 -5.03
C SER A 22 -37.25 -8.77 -6.07
N ALA A 23 -36.06 -8.85 -6.67
CA ALA A 23 -35.64 -9.84 -7.66
C ALA A 23 -34.95 -11.08 -7.04
N LEU A 24 -34.77 -11.14 -5.72
CA LEU A 24 -34.25 -12.33 -5.06
C LEU A 24 -35.25 -13.51 -5.15
N PRO A 25 -34.77 -14.76 -4.99
CA PRO A 25 -35.64 -15.93 -4.89
C PRO A 25 -36.76 -15.75 -3.86
N ALA A 26 -37.92 -16.39 -4.10
CA ALA A 26 -39.09 -16.24 -3.24
C ALA A 26 -38.89 -16.76 -1.81
N ASP A 27 -37.99 -17.72 -1.65
CA ASP A 27 -37.57 -18.31 -0.37
C ASP A 27 -36.43 -17.52 0.30
N SER A 28 -35.91 -16.46 -0.32
CA SER A 28 -34.92 -15.59 0.33
C SER A 28 -35.56 -14.85 1.51
N ALA A 29 -35.02 -15.06 2.71
CA ALA A 29 -35.42 -14.34 3.91
C ALA A 29 -35.20 -12.82 3.80
N TYR A 30 -34.39 -12.35 2.86
CA TYR A 30 -34.09 -10.93 2.69
C TYR A 30 -35.05 -10.18 1.76
N ARG A 31 -35.84 -10.93 0.97
CA ARG A 31 -36.79 -10.34 0.00
C ARG A 31 -37.84 -9.46 0.68
N GLN A 32 -38.25 -9.81 1.90
CA GLN A 32 -39.21 -9.04 2.70
C GLN A 32 -38.75 -7.60 3.00
N TYR A 33 -37.44 -7.32 2.91
CA TYR A 33 -36.88 -5.99 3.16
C TYR A 33 -36.79 -5.12 1.90
N SER A 34 -37.45 -5.48 0.80
CA SER A 34 -37.28 -4.78 -0.49
C SER A 34 -37.63 -3.29 -0.48
N LEU A 35 -38.47 -2.84 0.47
CA LEU A 35 -38.82 -1.43 0.60
C LEU A 35 -37.68 -0.57 1.13
N THR A 36 -36.89 -1.09 2.07
CA THR A 36 -35.93 -0.29 2.86
C THR A 36 -34.50 -0.80 2.82
N GLY A 37 -34.29 -2.09 2.54
CA GLY A 37 -33.08 -2.79 2.96
C GLY A 37 -32.81 -2.60 4.45
N PHE A 38 -31.53 -2.59 4.84
CA PHE A 38 -31.08 -2.27 6.21
C PHE A 38 -30.65 -0.81 6.38
N GLY A 39 -31.03 0.07 5.45
CA GLY A 39 -30.87 1.52 5.60
C GLY A 39 -29.57 2.11 5.05
N TYR A 40 -28.58 1.31 4.65
CA TYR A 40 -27.43 1.85 3.90
C TYR A 40 -27.73 1.94 2.40
N LYS A 41 -27.12 2.91 1.74
CA LYS A 41 -27.21 3.09 0.29
C LYS A 41 -25.81 3.04 -0.32
N HIS A 42 -25.41 1.85 -0.75
CA HIS A 42 -24.11 1.57 -1.37
C HIS A 42 -24.19 1.45 -2.90
N ARG A 43 -25.22 2.04 -3.52
CA ARG A 43 -25.37 2.06 -4.97
C ARG A 43 -24.18 2.80 -5.59
N VAL A 44 -23.43 2.11 -6.42
CA VAL A 44 -22.31 2.67 -7.17
C VAL A 44 -22.82 3.70 -8.19
N HIS A 45 -22.02 4.73 -8.43
CA HIS A 45 -22.34 5.77 -9.42
C HIS A 45 -22.26 5.20 -10.85
N PRO A 46 -23.31 5.29 -11.69
CA PRO A 46 -23.33 4.68 -13.02
C PRO A 46 -22.16 5.08 -13.93
N LEU A 47 -21.75 6.36 -13.92
CA LEU A 47 -20.56 6.80 -14.66
C LEU A 47 -19.27 6.11 -14.18
N ALA A 48 -19.14 5.88 -12.86
CA ALA A 48 -17.97 5.20 -12.33
C ALA A 48 -17.96 3.72 -12.74
N ILE A 49 -19.13 3.09 -12.89
CA ILE A 49 -19.25 1.74 -13.48
C ILE A 49 -18.75 1.77 -14.92
N ALA A 50 -19.25 2.69 -15.75
CA ALA A 50 -18.87 2.74 -17.16
C ALA A 50 -17.36 2.98 -17.36
N ILE A 51 -16.75 3.83 -16.52
CA ILE A 51 -15.29 4.04 -16.52
C ILE A 51 -14.56 2.77 -16.10
N ALA A 52 -15.01 2.12 -15.01
CA ALA A 52 -14.37 0.90 -14.53
C ALA A 52 -14.47 -0.25 -15.55
N ASP A 53 -15.63 -0.43 -16.17
CA ASP A 53 -15.90 -1.43 -17.20
C ASP A 53 -14.94 -1.28 -18.38
N ALA A 54 -14.84 -0.07 -18.94
CA ALA A 54 -13.89 0.22 -20.03
C ALA A 54 -12.41 0.07 -19.63
N GLN A 55 -12.07 0.26 -18.34
CA GLN A 55 -10.71 0.05 -17.83
C GLN A 55 -10.41 -1.45 -17.61
N LEU A 56 -11.42 -2.27 -17.29
CA LEU A 56 -11.25 -3.71 -17.10
C LEU A 56 -10.83 -4.41 -18.38
N ASP A 57 -11.29 -3.95 -19.54
CA ASP A 57 -10.91 -4.49 -20.86
C ASP A 57 -9.39 -4.47 -21.09
N ASN A 58 -8.70 -3.48 -20.53
CA ASN A 58 -7.25 -3.27 -20.73
C ASN A 58 -6.42 -3.70 -19.50
N LEU A 59 -7.06 -4.21 -18.44
CA LEU A 59 -6.40 -4.45 -17.16
C LEU A 59 -5.25 -5.45 -17.28
N ALA A 60 -5.42 -6.52 -18.05
CA ALA A 60 -4.40 -7.54 -18.25
C ALA A 60 -3.15 -6.98 -18.95
N GLU A 61 -3.34 -6.21 -20.03
CA GLU A 61 -2.24 -5.59 -20.78
C GLU A 61 -1.47 -4.58 -19.92
N VAL A 62 -2.18 -3.69 -19.23
CA VAL A 62 -1.57 -2.68 -18.34
C VAL A 62 -0.80 -3.35 -17.20
N ASN A 63 -1.32 -4.43 -16.63
CA ASN A 63 -0.62 -5.18 -15.59
C ASN A 63 0.63 -5.89 -16.13
N ALA A 64 0.55 -6.51 -17.31
CA ALA A 64 1.71 -7.14 -17.94
C ALA A 64 2.83 -6.12 -18.20
N LEU A 65 2.50 -4.92 -18.67
CA LEU A 65 3.46 -3.83 -18.88
C LEU A 65 4.10 -3.35 -17.58
N ARG A 66 3.30 -3.11 -16.54
CA ARG A 66 3.80 -2.74 -15.20
C ARG A 66 4.74 -3.83 -14.65
N ASN A 67 4.36 -5.10 -14.79
CA ASN A 67 5.15 -6.24 -14.33
C ASN A 67 6.47 -6.34 -15.09
N LYS A 68 6.46 -6.17 -16.41
CA LYS A 68 7.65 -6.14 -17.26
C LYS A 68 8.62 -5.03 -16.84
N ASN A 69 8.11 -3.80 -16.70
CA ASN A 69 8.93 -2.64 -16.31
C ASN A 69 9.52 -2.82 -14.90
N ALA A 70 8.71 -3.25 -13.94
CA ALA A 70 9.17 -3.45 -12.57
C ALA A 70 10.22 -4.56 -12.47
N ALA A 71 10.04 -5.69 -13.17
CA ALA A 71 11.02 -6.77 -13.22
C ALA A 71 12.34 -6.33 -13.89
N TYR A 72 12.26 -5.48 -14.92
CA TYR A 72 13.46 -4.90 -15.54
C TYR A 72 14.22 -4.01 -14.56
N LEU A 73 13.53 -3.10 -13.86
CA LEU A 73 14.14 -2.26 -12.83
C LEU A 73 14.75 -3.09 -11.71
N GLU A 74 14.03 -4.08 -11.17
CA GLU A 74 14.53 -4.98 -10.13
C GLU A 74 15.79 -5.75 -10.56
N LYS A 75 15.89 -6.11 -11.84
CA LYS A 75 17.12 -6.71 -12.39
C LYS A 75 18.28 -5.71 -12.40
N LEU A 76 18.02 -4.47 -12.81
CA LEU A 76 19.05 -3.43 -12.90
C LEU A 76 19.64 -3.08 -11.54
N ILE A 77 18.87 -3.17 -10.46
CA ILE A 77 19.32 -2.88 -9.08
C ILE A 77 19.65 -4.14 -8.25
N SER A 78 19.73 -5.30 -8.88
CA SER A 78 19.82 -6.58 -8.17
C SER A 78 21.15 -6.79 -7.42
N ASP A 79 22.17 -6.03 -7.78
CA ASP A 79 23.49 -5.97 -7.15
C ASP A 79 23.55 -5.02 -5.93
N LEU A 80 22.54 -4.15 -5.76
CA LEU A 80 22.47 -3.21 -4.64
C LEU A 80 22.00 -3.92 -3.36
N SER A 81 22.94 -4.42 -2.54
CA SER A 81 22.65 -5.18 -1.32
C SER A 81 21.80 -4.40 -0.29
N TYR A 82 21.89 -3.07 -0.31
CA TYR A 82 21.10 -2.19 0.56
C TYR A 82 19.61 -2.14 0.20
N ILE A 83 19.19 -2.71 -0.93
CA ILE A 83 17.79 -2.80 -1.36
C ILE A 83 17.36 -4.27 -1.43
N THR A 84 16.36 -4.65 -0.63
CA THR A 84 15.70 -5.96 -0.72
C THR A 84 14.35 -5.85 -1.40
N VAL A 85 14.22 -6.48 -2.56
CA VAL A 85 12.94 -6.66 -3.26
C VAL A 85 12.05 -7.64 -2.48
N GLN A 86 10.74 -7.39 -2.50
CA GLN A 86 9.78 -8.26 -1.84
C GLN A 86 9.65 -9.61 -2.57
N LYS A 87 9.70 -10.70 -1.81
CA LYS A 87 9.49 -12.05 -2.34
C LYS A 87 8.09 -12.23 -2.92
N VAL A 88 8.00 -12.89 -4.08
CA VAL A 88 6.74 -13.38 -4.65
C VAL A 88 6.57 -14.86 -4.27
N PRO A 89 5.51 -15.24 -3.54
CA PRO A 89 5.24 -16.64 -3.21
C PRO A 89 5.02 -17.51 -4.45
N GLN A 90 5.31 -18.82 -4.34
CA GLN A 90 5.04 -19.76 -5.41
C GLN A 90 3.55 -19.77 -5.77
N GLY A 91 3.24 -19.72 -7.07
CA GLY A 91 1.87 -19.70 -7.57
C GLY A 91 1.17 -18.33 -7.48
N ALA A 92 1.88 -17.28 -7.04
CA ALA A 92 1.37 -15.92 -7.04
C ALA A 92 1.97 -15.11 -8.21
N GLU A 93 1.16 -14.22 -8.76
CA GLU A 93 1.62 -13.14 -9.63
C GLU A 93 1.52 -11.82 -8.87
N ARG A 94 2.57 -11.00 -8.95
CA ARG A 94 2.58 -9.69 -8.32
C ARG A 94 1.86 -8.69 -9.20
N LEU A 95 1.09 -7.80 -8.55
CA LEU A 95 0.63 -6.55 -9.14
C LEU A 95 1.40 -5.39 -8.51
N TYR A 96 2.10 -4.60 -9.33
CA TYR A 96 2.82 -3.42 -8.87
C TYR A 96 1.88 -2.21 -8.75
N ALA A 97 1.02 -2.20 -7.73
CA ALA A 97 0.25 -1.00 -7.36
C ALA A 97 1.15 0.09 -6.76
N TYR A 98 2.18 -0.32 -6.02
CA TYR A 98 3.30 0.48 -5.56
C TYR A 98 4.55 -0.40 -5.63
N HIS A 99 5.70 0.17 -6.02
CA HIS A 99 6.95 -0.58 -6.05
C HIS A 99 7.71 -0.43 -4.73
N TYR A 100 7.17 -1.01 -3.66
CA TYR A 100 7.81 -0.98 -2.35
C TYR A 100 8.96 -2.00 -2.25
N VAL A 101 10.07 -1.57 -1.68
CA VAL A 101 11.23 -2.39 -1.33
C VAL A 101 11.61 -2.14 0.13
N ARG A 102 12.47 -3.00 0.69
CA ARG A 102 13.00 -2.83 2.04
C ARG A 102 14.45 -2.34 1.97
N TYR A 103 14.75 -1.29 2.71
CA TYR A 103 16.09 -0.77 2.93
C TYR A 103 16.85 -1.59 3.99
N ASN A 104 18.12 -1.87 3.72
CA ASN A 104 19.06 -2.51 4.63
C ASN A 104 20.16 -1.50 5.00
N PRO A 105 19.98 -0.71 6.09
CA PRO A 105 20.93 0.34 6.48
C PRO A 105 22.34 -0.20 6.74
N GLU A 106 22.44 -1.42 7.23
CA GLU A 106 23.71 -2.12 7.47
C GLU A 106 24.64 -2.19 6.24
N GLU A 107 24.09 -2.11 5.02
CA GLU A 107 24.86 -2.17 3.77
C GLU A 107 25.34 -0.78 3.29
N LEU A 108 24.90 0.31 3.94
CA LEU A 108 25.34 1.69 3.67
C LEU A 108 25.80 2.38 4.96
N GLU A 109 26.63 1.69 5.74
CA GLU A 109 27.21 2.22 6.99
C GLU A 109 26.18 2.76 7.99
N GLY A 110 24.96 2.22 7.96
CA GLY A 110 23.87 2.62 8.83
C GLY A 110 23.17 3.94 8.47
N LEU A 111 23.41 4.49 7.28
CA LEU A 111 22.77 5.74 6.80
C LEU A 111 21.26 5.74 7.06
N ASN A 112 20.74 6.88 7.49
CA ASN A 112 19.30 7.04 7.70
C ASN A 112 18.56 6.97 6.35
N LEU A 113 17.41 6.28 6.33
CA LEU A 113 16.58 6.19 5.12
C LEU A 113 16.16 7.57 4.59
N ASN A 114 15.96 8.57 5.47
CA ASN A 114 15.67 9.94 5.04
C ASN A 114 16.81 10.51 4.18
N THR A 115 18.06 10.27 4.56
CA THR A 115 19.25 10.76 3.84
C THR A 115 19.32 10.10 2.46
N VAL A 116 19.17 8.78 2.41
CA VAL A 116 19.15 8.00 1.16
C VAL A 116 18.04 8.48 0.22
N LEU A 117 16.81 8.67 0.72
CA LEU A 117 15.69 9.11 -0.11
C LEU A 117 15.81 10.56 -0.54
N SER A 118 16.40 11.43 0.28
CA SER A 118 16.67 12.82 -0.09
C SER A 118 17.71 12.90 -1.20
N ALA A 119 18.79 12.11 -1.09
CA ALA A 119 19.82 12.03 -2.12
C ALA A 119 19.27 11.44 -3.43
N ALA A 120 18.48 10.38 -3.37
CA ALA A 120 17.83 9.81 -4.56
C ALA A 120 16.86 10.82 -5.21
N ALA A 121 16.07 11.56 -4.41
CA ALA A 121 15.19 12.61 -4.91
C ALA A 121 15.96 13.75 -5.59
N ALA A 122 17.13 14.13 -5.06
CA ALA A 122 18.01 15.12 -5.68
C ALA A 122 18.55 14.70 -7.06
N GLU A 123 18.71 13.39 -7.29
CA GLU A 123 19.00 12.80 -8.61
C GLU A 123 17.76 12.74 -9.53
N GLY A 124 16.60 13.21 -9.07
CA GLY A 124 15.35 13.25 -9.83
C GLY A 124 14.44 12.03 -9.65
N VAL A 125 14.77 11.11 -8.74
CA VAL A 125 13.98 9.90 -8.49
C VAL A 125 12.70 10.25 -7.76
N SER A 126 11.54 9.91 -8.35
CA SER A 126 10.26 9.95 -7.62
C SER A 126 10.16 8.76 -6.65
N CYS A 127 10.73 8.91 -5.46
CA CYS A 127 10.68 7.94 -4.36
C CYS A 127 10.05 8.52 -3.08
N GLY A 128 9.71 7.64 -2.14
CA GLY A 128 9.25 8.09 -0.83
C GLY A 128 9.10 7.00 0.21
N SER A 129 9.12 7.38 1.48
CA SER A 129 8.96 6.44 2.59
C SER A 129 7.52 5.96 2.69
N CYS A 130 7.33 4.80 3.31
CA CYS A 130 6.00 4.30 3.64
C CYS A 130 5.28 5.31 4.55
N GLY A 131 4.13 5.84 4.09
CA GLY A 131 3.37 6.81 4.88
C GLY A 131 2.26 6.19 5.73
N TYR A 132 2.09 4.87 5.64
CA TYR A 132 1.17 4.14 6.50
C TYR A 132 1.73 4.11 7.92
N GLY A 133 0.98 4.70 8.85
CA GLY A 133 1.24 4.57 10.27
C GLY A 133 0.93 3.17 10.81
N HIS A 134 1.21 2.99 12.08
CA HIS A 134 0.94 1.76 12.81
C HIS A 134 -0.53 1.69 13.24
N LEU A 135 -1.34 0.92 12.52
CA LEU A 135 -2.77 0.77 12.87
C LEU A 135 -2.96 0.20 14.29
N HIS A 136 -2.05 -0.67 14.76
CA HIS A 136 -2.13 -1.26 16.10
C HIS A 136 -1.95 -0.23 17.23
N THR A 137 -1.41 0.95 16.94
CA THR A 137 -1.30 2.04 17.92
C THR A 137 -2.28 3.19 17.64
N ALA A 138 -2.95 3.20 16.49
CA ALA A 138 -3.83 4.29 16.11
C ALA A 138 -5.05 4.40 17.07
N PRO A 139 -5.50 5.63 17.41
CA PRO A 139 -6.57 5.85 18.38
C PRO A 139 -7.88 5.12 18.07
N LEU A 140 -8.20 4.95 16.78
CA LEU A 140 -9.39 4.21 16.35
C LEU A 140 -9.42 2.76 16.86
N TYR A 141 -8.25 2.12 16.97
CA TYR A 141 -8.12 0.71 17.36
C TYR A 141 -7.70 0.52 18.82
N THR A 142 -7.17 1.57 19.47
CA THR A 142 -6.68 1.50 20.86
C THR A 142 -7.50 2.32 21.88
N GLY A 143 -8.48 3.09 21.41
CA GLY A 143 -9.42 3.83 22.24
C GLY A 143 -10.81 3.21 22.23
N ASP A 144 -11.82 4.01 22.58
CA ASP A 144 -13.23 3.60 22.65
C ASP A 144 -13.88 3.34 21.27
N GLY A 145 -13.10 3.51 20.19
CA GLY A 145 -13.55 3.40 18.81
C GLY A 145 -14.66 4.39 18.46
N ILE A 146 -15.37 4.12 17.36
CA ILE A 146 -16.51 4.95 16.92
C ILE A 146 -17.79 4.71 17.75
N TRP A 147 -17.77 3.72 18.65
CA TRP A 147 -18.93 3.28 19.42
C TRP A 147 -18.88 3.68 20.90
N GLY A 148 -17.89 4.48 21.31
CA GLY A 148 -17.76 4.93 22.70
C GLY A 148 -17.65 3.79 23.71
N GLY A 149 -16.90 2.73 23.37
CA GLY A 149 -16.65 1.57 24.24
C GLY A 149 -17.77 0.52 24.25
N ARG A 150 -18.91 0.78 23.60
CA ARG A 150 -20.04 -0.16 23.50
C ARG A 150 -20.22 -0.61 22.06
N ASN A 151 -19.32 -1.46 21.59
CA ASN A 151 -19.39 -1.99 20.22
C ASN A 151 -20.57 -2.97 20.10
N PRO A 152 -21.65 -2.65 19.35
CA PRO A 152 -22.81 -3.53 19.24
C PRO A 152 -22.54 -4.77 18.39
N ILE A 153 -21.47 -4.75 17.57
CA ILE A 153 -21.07 -5.86 16.70
C ILE A 153 -20.25 -6.88 17.49
N TYR A 154 -19.44 -6.40 18.44
CA TYR A 154 -18.61 -7.23 19.32
C TYR A 154 -18.89 -6.84 20.77
N PRO A 155 -20.05 -7.23 21.32
CA PRO A 155 -20.47 -6.83 22.67
C PRO A 155 -19.54 -7.38 23.77
N GLU A 156 -18.87 -8.51 23.51
CA GLU A 156 -17.85 -9.06 24.41
C GLU A 156 -16.51 -8.30 24.35
N GLY A 157 -16.43 -7.26 23.53
CA GLY A 157 -15.25 -6.44 23.35
C GLY A 157 -14.26 -7.00 22.32
N CYS A 158 -13.17 -6.26 22.12
CA CYS A 158 -12.07 -6.70 21.26
C CYS A 158 -11.05 -7.49 22.08
N THR A 159 -10.53 -8.59 21.55
CA THR A 159 -9.45 -9.37 22.18
C THR A 159 -8.08 -8.70 22.05
N TYR A 160 -7.98 -7.62 21.26
CA TYR A 160 -6.75 -6.88 21.07
C TYR A 160 -6.29 -6.22 22.38
N LYS A 161 -5.04 -6.45 22.75
CA LYS A 161 -4.42 -5.80 23.92
C LYS A 161 -3.63 -4.59 23.45
N LYS A 162 -4.08 -3.41 23.89
CA LYS A 162 -3.39 -2.14 23.63
C LYS A 162 -1.92 -2.21 24.04
N GLY A 163 -1.04 -1.69 23.17
CA GLY A 163 0.39 -1.61 23.44
C GLY A 163 1.16 -2.91 23.20
N GLN A 164 0.53 -3.93 22.61
CA GLN A 164 1.28 -5.10 22.12
C GLN A 164 2.24 -4.68 21.00
N PRO A 165 3.55 -4.94 21.14
CA PRO A 165 4.52 -4.60 20.11
C PRO A 165 4.33 -5.51 18.89
N LEU A 166 4.43 -4.93 17.70
CA LEU A 166 4.46 -5.68 16.44
C LEU A 166 5.81 -5.42 15.76
N PRO A 167 6.90 -6.05 16.24
CA PRO A 167 8.27 -5.64 15.91
C PRO A 167 8.58 -5.70 14.42
N VAL A 168 8.02 -6.67 13.68
CA VAL A 168 8.20 -6.76 12.22
C VAL A 168 7.47 -5.63 11.49
N THR A 169 6.24 -5.31 11.91
CA THR A 169 5.45 -4.20 11.36
C THR A 169 6.12 -2.86 11.64
N GLU A 170 6.60 -2.68 12.86
CA GLU A 170 7.33 -1.49 13.31
C GLU A 170 8.61 -1.30 12.51
N LYS A 171 9.43 -2.35 12.42
CA LYS A 171 10.66 -2.34 11.60
C LYS A 171 10.38 -2.05 10.11
N LEU A 172 9.31 -2.60 9.54
CA LEU A 172 8.98 -2.38 8.14
C LEU A 172 8.53 -0.95 7.86
N ALA A 173 7.83 -0.28 8.77
CA ALA A 173 7.46 1.12 8.54
C ALA A 173 8.69 2.04 8.44
N ASP A 174 9.73 1.75 9.22
CA ASP A 174 10.98 2.52 9.21
C ASP A 174 11.91 2.17 8.03
N ARG A 175 11.75 0.97 7.44
CA ARG A 175 12.66 0.45 6.39
C ARG A 175 12.02 0.34 5.01
N ALA A 176 10.70 0.44 4.87
CA ALA A 176 10.04 0.32 3.58
C ALA A 176 9.99 1.68 2.86
N PHE A 177 10.33 1.68 1.58
CA PHE A 177 10.19 2.84 0.72
C PHE A 177 9.72 2.45 -0.67
N MET A 178 9.06 3.38 -1.35
CA MET A 178 8.67 3.30 -2.74
C MET A 178 9.90 3.56 -3.60
N LEU A 179 10.39 2.49 -4.25
CA LEU A 179 11.51 2.51 -5.20
C LEU A 179 11.18 3.36 -6.43
N ALA A 180 9.95 3.23 -6.94
CA ALA A 180 9.56 3.90 -8.16
C ALA A 180 8.03 4.07 -8.26
N PRO A 181 7.56 5.03 -9.07
CA PRO A 181 6.15 5.11 -9.43
C PRO A 181 5.73 3.91 -10.29
N ARG A 182 4.43 3.80 -10.54
CA ARG A 182 3.92 2.83 -11.52
C ARG A 182 4.29 3.28 -12.92
N PHE A 183 5.07 2.46 -13.63
CA PHE A 183 5.40 2.67 -15.03
C PHE A 183 4.36 2.02 -15.94
N GLU A 184 3.46 2.83 -16.47
CA GLU A 184 2.31 2.40 -17.29
C GLU A 184 2.55 2.52 -18.80
N LYS A 185 3.80 2.81 -19.19
CA LYS A 185 4.25 2.93 -20.59
C LYS A 185 5.62 2.26 -20.71
N GLU A 186 6.01 1.90 -21.93
CA GLU A 186 7.39 1.49 -22.20
C GLU A 186 8.32 2.67 -21.90
N CYS A 187 9.25 2.50 -20.96
CA CYS A 187 10.08 3.58 -20.45
C CYS A 187 11.49 3.13 -20.06
N LYS A 188 12.07 2.22 -20.86
CA LYS A 188 13.37 1.57 -20.58
C LYS A 188 14.46 2.54 -20.13
N GLU A 189 14.64 3.64 -20.85
CA GLU A 189 15.63 4.68 -20.54
C GLU A 189 15.40 5.30 -19.14
N HIS A 190 14.15 5.53 -18.75
CA HIS A 190 13.83 6.07 -17.43
C HIS A 190 14.12 5.05 -16.33
N LEU A 191 13.91 3.76 -16.59
CA LEU A 191 14.26 2.69 -15.63
C LEU A 191 15.78 2.60 -15.42
N GLU A 192 16.56 2.81 -16.48
CA GLU A 192 18.02 2.88 -16.42
C GLU A 192 18.49 4.09 -15.62
N GLN A 193 17.88 5.27 -15.84
CA GLN A 193 18.16 6.47 -15.04
C GLN A 193 17.83 6.28 -13.55
N TYR A 194 16.70 5.62 -13.23
CA TYR A 194 16.37 5.26 -11.84
C TYR A 194 17.44 4.35 -11.24
N SER A 195 17.89 3.33 -12.00
CA SER A 195 18.96 2.44 -11.56
C SER A 195 20.26 3.20 -11.30
N GLU A 196 20.69 4.04 -12.25
CA GLU A 196 21.90 4.87 -12.12
C GLU A 196 21.86 5.75 -10.88
N ALA A 197 20.73 6.40 -10.60
CA ALA A 197 20.55 7.22 -9.41
C ALA A 197 20.75 6.40 -8.12
N TYR A 198 20.24 5.18 -8.04
CA TYR A 198 20.48 4.31 -6.90
C TYR A 198 21.93 3.85 -6.80
N HIS A 199 22.59 3.50 -7.90
CA HIS A 199 24.02 3.16 -7.89
C HIS A 199 24.89 4.33 -7.46
N LYS A 200 24.53 5.57 -7.80
CA LYS A 200 25.23 6.78 -7.33
C LYS A 200 25.17 6.92 -5.81
N ILE A 201 24.08 6.53 -5.16
CA ILE A 201 24.02 6.52 -3.69
C ILE A 201 25.12 5.62 -3.12
N LEU A 202 25.24 4.40 -3.65
CA LEU A 202 26.28 3.46 -3.24
C LEU A 202 27.70 3.98 -3.55
N ALA A 203 27.88 4.65 -4.69
CA ALA A 203 29.17 5.21 -5.08
C ALA A 203 29.64 6.40 -4.23
N ASN A 204 28.73 7.02 -3.45
CA ASN A 204 29.02 8.24 -2.67
C ASN A 204 28.63 8.08 -1.19
N VAL A 205 28.74 6.87 -0.63
CA VAL A 205 28.39 6.59 0.78
C VAL A 205 29.15 7.47 1.75
N ASP A 206 30.46 7.62 1.57
CA ASP A 206 31.33 8.42 2.46
C ASP A 206 30.87 9.87 2.56
N ASP A 207 30.52 10.49 1.43
CA ASP A 207 30.03 11.86 1.37
C ASP A 207 28.65 12.01 2.04
N LEU A 208 27.78 11.00 1.88
CA LEU A 208 26.47 10.98 2.52
C LEU A 208 26.58 10.77 4.04
N VAL A 209 27.53 9.94 4.51
CA VAL A 209 27.81 9.74 5.94
C VAL A 209 28.26 11.06 6.56
N LYS A 210 29.23 11.73 5.93
CA LYS A 210 29.69 13.05 6.37
C LYS A 210 28.55 14.07 6.39
N TYR A 211 27.72 14.11 5.35
CA TYR A 211 26.56 15.00 5.30
C TYR A 211 25.58 14.72 6.45
N GLU A 212 25.31 13.45 6.75
CA GLU A 212 24.41 13.05 7.84
C GLU A 212 24.96 13.44 9.22
N GLU A 213 26.27 13.31 9.43
CA GLU A 213 26.96 13.73 10.65
C GLU A 213 26.92 15.26 10.82
N ASP A 214 27.33 16.00 9.78
CA ASP A 214 27.38 17.47 9.78
C ASP A 214 25.99 18.09 10.05
N ASN A 215 24.91 17.40 9.70
CA ASN A 215 23.52 17.86 9.85
C ASN A 215 22.74 17.15 10.97
N ASN A 216 23.37 16.26 11.75
CA ASN A 216 22.74 15.49 12.83
C ASN A 216 21.48 14.72 12.39
N LEU A 217 21.52 14.06 11.22
CA LEU A 217 20.34 13.40 10.62
C LEU A 217 20.18 11.91 10.99
N ARG A 218 21.16 11.33 11.68
CA ARG A 218 21.24 9.89 11.98
C ARG A 218 19.98 9.31 12.64
N GLU A 219 19.41 10.04 13.60
CA GLU A 219 18.26 9.59 14.39
C GLU A 219 16.92 10.19 13.95
N VAL A 220 16.91 10.94 12.83
CA VAL A 220 15.67 11.56 12.34
C VAL A 220 14.69 10.49 11.91
N LYS A 221 13.54 10.45 12.58
CA LYS A 221 12.45 9.53 12.26
C LYS A 221 11.61 10.05 11.11
N ILE A 222 11.18 9.13 10.24
CA ILE A 222 10.20 9.43 9.19
C ILE A 222 8.89 9.87 9.86
N LYS A 223 8.40 11.06 9.49
CA LYS A 223 7.11 11.56 9.93
C LYS A 223 6.01 11.05 9.00
N ASN A 224 5.07 10.30 9.54
CA ASN A 224 3.91 9.86 8.77
C ASN A 224 2.94 11.01 8.53
N ALA A 225 2.73 11.37 7.26
CA ALA A 225 1.80 12.43 6.86
C ALA A 225 0.36 11.92 6.65
N GLY A 226 0.06 10.66 6.98
CA GLY A 226 -1.24 10.03 6.72
C GLY A 226 -1.54 9.78 5.24
N ARG A 227 -0.50 9.78 4.39
CA ARG A 227 -0.57 9.46 2.96
C ARG A 227 -0.03 8.05 2.74
N SER A 228 -0.34 7.44 1.60
CA SER A 228 0.24 6.12 1.26
C SER A 228 1.76 6.16 1.14
N VAL A 229 2.31 7.24 0.59
CA VAL A 229 3.74 7.47 0.39
C VAL A 229 4.07 8.90 0.84
N ASN A 230 5.10 9.07 1.66
CA ASN A 230 5.66 10.39 1.95
C ASN A 230 6.75 10.68 0.91
N MET A 231 6.38 11.42 -0.14
CA MET A 231 7.29 11.73 -1.26
C MET A 231 8.40 12.69 -0.82
N TYR A 232 9.61 12.44 -1.31
CA TYR A 232 10.78 13.31 -1.14
C TYR A 232 10.89 14.21 -2.38
N LYS A 233 11.51 15.38 -2.21
CA LYS A 233 11.69 16.40 -3.24
C LYS A 233 13.10 16.94 -3.17
#